data_AF-A0A8X7XG39-F1
#
_entry.id   AF-A0A8X7XG39-F1
#
_cell.length_a   1.000
_cell.length_b   1.000
_cell.length_c   1.000
_cell.angle_alpha   90.00
_cell.angle_beta   90.00
_cell.angle_gamma   90.00
#
_symmetry.space_group_name_H-M   'P 1'
#
loop_
_entity.id
_entity.type
_entity.pdbx_description
1 polymer ?
#
loop_
_entity_poly.entity_id
_entity_poly.type
_entity_poly.pdbx_seq_one_letter_code
_entity_poly.pdbx_strand_id
1 'polypeptide(L)'
;MNLWLRYFPCFESAALNLIEMLISAQLSNPHEMEKVCKDSMLPKASAYHPPLFHIIDYIFRFILLESEGSLKIQNFMRIFTHCFLQEQQFLTKLPLKAFFPLHSPCVLTALLLHPSGVPSHIWPKHLFYLSQTLKNSVQNMENIQSHKGVFENWFLLVHCGDWVDIAAQQLITLQIQPSDSLLWLLAFYHHPNNKNQQRTKLQAHARTVSDHLRTLFRCADLCVTQLQMALSFCAENPLHIHTTNLINQLLLNFLVFSNGGHKIAKDVIQKMMQGSQEDLIVLSSFQQRLKYFGLIDYKAQRTLDLLFDHLQNQPGDRPVEVICDYIP
;
A
#
# COMPACT_ATOMS: atom_id res chain seq x y z
N MET A 1 -29.92 16.65 -3.40
CA MET A 1 -31.12 15.79 -3.31
C MET A 1 -30.75 14.42 -3.86
N ASN A 2 -30.90 13.36 -3.06
CA ASN A 2 -30.30 12.03 -3.26
C ASN A 2 -30.97 11.23 -4.41
N LEU A 3 -30.48 11.39 -5.64
CA LEU A 3 -30.88 10.54 -6.78
C LEU A 3 -30.62 9.05 -6.50
N TRP A 4 -29.53 8.72 -5.79
CA TRP A 4 -29.15 7.36 -5.40
C TRP A 4 -30.16 6.67 -4.48
N LEU A 5 -30.84 7.42 -3.61
CA LEU A 5 -31.91 6.87 -2.76
C LEU A 5 -33.21 6.64 -3.54
N ARG A 6 -33.38 7.28 -4.70
CA ARG A 6 -34.57 7.15 -5.54
C ARG A 6 -34.40 6.11 -6.66
N TYR A 7 -33.16 5.82 -7.05
CA TYR A 7 -32.83 4.86 -8.10
C TYR A 7 -31.60 4.01 -7.70
N PHE A 8 -31.86 2.89 -7.01
CA PHE A 8 -30.86 1.85 -6.73
C PHE A 8 -30.10 1.35 -7.98
N PRO A 9 -30.73 1.23 -9.17
CA PRO A 9 -30.02 0.86 -10.40
C PRO A 9 -28.89 1.83 -10.80
N CYS A 10 -28.99 3.12 -10.41
CA CYS A 10 -27.91 4.06 -10.67
C CYS A 10 -26.68 3.74 -9.82
N PHE A 11 -26.87 3.36 -8.55
CA PHE A 11 -25.78 2.98 -7.64
C PHE A 11 -25.09 1.70 -8.12
N GLU A 12 -25.85 0.68 -8.48
CA GLU A 12 -25.31 -0.56 -9.04
C GLU A 12 -24.52 -0.30 -10.33
N SER A 13 -25.06 0.49 -11.26
CA SER A 13 -24.35 0.87 -12.48
C SER A 13 -23.06 1.63 -12.20
N ALA A 14 -23.07 2.58 -11.26
CA ALA A 14 -21.86 3.32 -10.89
C ALA A 14 -20.81 2.41 -10.23
N ALA A 15 -21.23 1.49 -9.37
CA ALA A 15 -20.34 0.51 -8.75
C ALA A 15 -19.75 -0.44 -9.80
N LEU A 16 -20.57 -0.97 -10.72
CA LEU A 16 -20.12 -1.85 -11.81
C LEU A 16 -19.14 -1.15 -12.75
N ASN A 17 -19.42 0.08 -13.17
CA ASN A 17 -18.51 0.87 -13.99
C ASN A 17 -17.17 1.11 -13.28
N LEU A 18 -17.20 1.33 -11.96
CA LEU A 18 -15.99 1.50 -11.17
C LEU A 18 -15.16 0.21 -11.10
N ILE A 19 -15.82 -0.93 -10.93
CA ILE A 19 -15.19 -2.26 -10.96
C ILE A 19 -14.58 -2.55 -12.33
N GLU A 20 -15.31 -2.26 -13.41
CA GLU A 20 -14.84 -2.46 -14.78
C GLU A 20 -13.57 -1.64 -15.05
N MET A 21 -13.53 -0.38 -14.61
CA MET A 21 -12.33 0.45 -14.70
C MET A 21 -11.15 -0.08 -13.85
N LEU A 22 -11.43 -0.73 -12.73
CA LEU A 22 -10.39 -1.37 -11.91
C LEU A 22 -9.82 -2.62 -12.58
N ILE A 23 -10.66 -3.38 -13.27
CA ILE A 23 -10.25 -4.61 -13.94
C ILE A 23 -9.52 -4.31 -15.27
N SER A 24 -9.95 -3.29 -16.03
CA SER A 24 -9.50 -3.02 -17.40
C SER A 24 -8.06 -2.53 -17.58
N ALA A 25 -7.19 -2.64 -16.57
CA ALA A 25 -5.79 -2.18 -16.57
C ALA A 25 -5.55 -0.67 -16.86
N GLN A 26 -6.55 0.11 -17.24
CA GLN A 26 -6.38 1.50 -17.69
C GLN A 26 -5.93 2.48 -16.59
N LEU A 27 -6.28 2.18 -15.33
CA LEU A 27 -5.90 3.02 -14.19
C LEU A 27 -4.61 2.52 -13.54
N SER A 28 -3.47 3.08 -13.91
CA SER A 28 -2.20 2.90 -13.20
C SER A 28 -1.76 4.16 -12.45
N ASN A 29 -2.36 5.31 -12.76
CA ASN A 29 -2.10 6.60 -12.14
C ASN A 29 -3.06 6.86 -10.94
N PRO A 30 -2.55 7.02 -9.72
CA PRO A 30 -3.37 7.27 -8.54
C PRO A 30 -4.15 8.60 -8.59
N HIS A 31 -3.67 9.62 -9.29
CA HIS A 31 -4.42 10.86 -9.47
C HIS A 31 -5.65 10.67 -10.36
N GLU A 32 -5.54 9.85 -11.41
CA GLU A 32 -6.68 9.49 -12.26
C GLU A 32 -7.66 8.60 -11.51
N MET A 33 -7.16 7.62 -10.73
CA MET A 33 -7.99 6.81 -9.83
C MET A 33 -8.78 7.68 -8.86
N GLU A 34 -8.13 8.67 -8.25
CA GLU A 34 -8.79 9.60 -7.31
C GLU A 34 -9.83 10.47 -8.00
N LYS A 35 -9.52 11.00 -9.19
CA LYS A 35 -10.47 11.76 -9.99
C LYS A 35 -11.71 10.91 -10.33
N VAL A 36 -11.50 9.72 -10.86
CA VAL A 36 -12.56 8.75 -11.16
C VAL A 36 -13.39 8.43 -9.91
N CYS A 37 -12.73 8.23 -8.77
CA CYS A 37 -13.39 7.94 -7.51
C CYS A 37 -14.31 9.10 -7.08
N LYS A 38 -13.82 10.34 -7.17
CA LYS A 38 -14.60 11.55 -6.86
C LYS A 38 -15.75 11.76 -7.84
N ASP A 39 -15.49 11.61 -9.13
CA ASP A 39 -16.48 11.79 -10.20
C ASP A 39 -17.61 10.75 -10.12
N SER A 40 -17.35 9.55 -9.57
CA SER A 40 -18.37 8.53 -9.32
C SER A 40 -19.43 8.94 -8.29
N MET A 41 -19.13 9.94 -7.44
CA MET A 41 -19.95 10.36 -6.30
C MET A 41 -20.21 9.27 -5.24
N LEU A 42 -19.65 8.05 -5.40
CA LEU A 42 -19.80 6.94 -4.47
C LEU A 42 -19.23 7.24 -3.08
N PRO A 43 -18.02 7.82 -2.93
CA PRO A 43 -17.49 8.15 -1.59
C PRO A 43 -18.42 9.10 -0.82
N LYS A 44 -18.98 10.09 -1.53
CA LYS A 44 -19.94 11.04 -0.98
C LYS A 44 -21.25 10.37 -0.58
N ALA A 45 -21.84 9.55 -1.45
CA ALA A 45 -23.05 8.81 -1.16
C ALA A 45 -22.87 7.88 0.05
N SER A 46 -21.73 7.18 0.13
CA SER A 46 -21.33 6.34 1.25
C SER A 46 -21.18 7.14 2.54
N ALA A 47 -20.63 8.36 2.51
CA ALA A 47 -20.53 9.23 3.67
C ALA A 47 -21.92 9.62 4.24
N TYR A 48 -22.94 9.80 3.39
CA TYR A 48 -24.31 10.09 3.85
C TYR A 48 -25.05 8.88 4.39
N HIS A 49 -24.76 7.67 3.88
CA HIS A 49 -25.56 6.47 4.13
C HIS A 49 -24.67 5.25 4.41
N PRO A 50 -24.51 4.83 5.68
CA PRO A 50 -23.74 3.63 6.03
C PRO A 50 -24.10 2.36 5.24
N PRO A 51 -25.38 2.08 4.89
CA PRO A 51 -25.70 0.93 4.04
C PRO A 51 -25.03 0.96 2.65
N LEU A 52 -24.91 2.15 2.03
CA LEU A 52 -24.23 2.29 0.74
C LEU A 52 -22.73 2.05 0.89
N PHE A 53 -22.13 2.55 1.98
CA PHE A 53 -20.75 2.22 2.32
C PHE A 53 -20.55 0.71 2.43
N HIS A 54 -21.41 0.00 3.16
CA HIS A 54 -21.30 -1.45 3.33
C HIS A 54 -21.43 -2.24 2.02
N ILE A 55 -22.24 -1.77 1.06
CA ILE A 55 -22.33 -2.44 -0.25
C ILE A 55 -21.01 -2.29 -1.01
N ILE A 56 -20.44 -1.09 -1.04
CA ILE A 56 -19.12 -0.88 -1.69
C ILE A 56 -18.03 -1.66 -0.96
N ASP A 57 -18.03 -1.65 0.37
CA ASP A 57 -17.08 -2.39 1.21
C ASP A 57 -17.15 -3.91 0.96
N TYR A 58 -18.37 -4.44 0.77
CA TYR A 58 -18.60 -5.83 0.41
C TYR A 58 -18.06 -6.17 -0.99
N ILE A 59 -18.27 -5.27 -1.96
CA ILE A 59 -17.72 -5.41 -3.32
C ILE A 59 -16.18 -5.43 -3.28
N PHE A 60 -15.56 -4.51 -2.55
CA PHE A 60 -14.11 -4.47 -2.40
C PHE A 60 -13.56 -5.74 -1.76
N ARG A 61 -14.25 -6.28 -0.76
CA ARG A 61 -13.89 -7.56 -0.16
C ARG A 61 -13.85 -8.69 -1.18
N PHE A 62 -14.88 -8.79 -2.03
CA PHE A 62 -14.95 -9.81 -3.06
C PHE A 62 -13.80 -9.65 -4.06
N ILE A 63 -13.63 -8.46 -4.63
CA ILE A 63 -12.61 -8.19 -5.65
C ILE A 63 -11.18 -8.35 -5.10
N LEU A 64 -10.95 -7.97 -3.84
CA LEU A 64 -9.65 -8.14 -3.20
C LEU A 64 -9.29 -9.62 -3.01
N LEU A 65 -10.27 -10.47 -2.67
CA LEU A 65 -10.08 -11.91 -2.54
C LEU A 65 -9.86 -12.57 -3.90
N GLU A 66 -10.68 -12.25 -4.89
CA GLU A 66 -10.58 -12.80 -6.26
C GLU A 66 -9.27 -12.39 -6.96
N SER A 67 -8.71 -11.23 -6.61
CA SER A 67 -7.44 -10.74 -7.15
C SER A 67 -6.21 -11.13 -6.35
N GLU A 68 -6.35 -12.06 -5.40
CA GLU A 68 -5.29 -12.50 -4.49
C GLU A 68 -4.56 -11.34 -3.77
N GLY A 69 -5.28 -10.25 -3.51
CA GLY A 69 -4.72 -9.07 -2.85
C GLY A 69 -3.94 -8.13 -3.78
N SER A 70 -4.30 -8.04 -5.06
CA SER A 70 -3.65 -7.14 -6.04
C SER A 70 -3.41 -5.72 -5.48
N LEU A 71 -2.18 -5.22 -5.65
CA LEU A 71 -1.78 -3.88 -5.20
C LEU A 71 -2.60 -2.77 -5.86
N LYS A 72 -3.06 -2.99 -7.10
CA LYS A 72 -3.98 -2.06 -7.80
C LYS A 72 -5.27 -1.86 -7.02
N ILE A 73 -5.88 -2.97 -6.58
CA ILE A 73 -7.15 -2.96 -5.85
C ILE A 73 -6.95 -2.38 -4.46
N GLN A 74 -5.86 -2.77 -3.76
CA GLN A 74 -5.51 -2.17 -2.47
C GLN A 74 -5.36 -0.64 -2.58
N ASN A 75 -4.64 -0.16 -3.60
CA ASN A 75 -4.44 1.27 -3.79
C ASN A 75 -5.75 2.01 -4.08
N PHE A 76 -6.60 1.42 -4.91
CA PHE A 76 -7.91 2.00 -5.17
C PHE A 76 -8.80 2.05 -3.92
N MET A 77 -8.83 0.98 -3.12
CA MET A 77 -9.56 0.96 -1.85
C MET A 77 -9.08 2.07 -0.90
N ARG A 78 -7.76 2.31 -0.83
CA ARG A 78 -7.18 3.41 -0.05
C ARG A 78 -7.64 4.77 -0.56
N ILE A 79 -7.59 5.00 -1.87
CA ILE A 79 -8.07 6.23 -2.52
C ILE A 79 -9.56 6.46 -2.25
N PHE A 80 -10.38 5.42 -2.40
CA PHE A 80 -11.80 5.47 -2.08
C PHE A 80 -12.02 5.85 -0.62
N THR A 81 -11.30 5.20 0.30
CA THR A 81 -11.39 5.46 1.74
C THR A 81 -10.99 6.90 2.06
N HIS A 82 -9.94 7.41 1.43
CA HIS A 82 -9.52 8.80 1.58
C HIS A 82 -10.61 9.77 1.13
N CYS A 83 -11.17 9.57 -0.07
CA CYS A 83 -12.27 10.40 -0.58
C CYS A 83 -13.51 10.32 0.34
N PHE A 84 -13.83 9.14 0.85
CA PHE A 84 -14.94 8.91 1.77
C PHE A 84 -14.72 9.63 3.10
N LEU A 85 -13.52 9.54 3.68
CA LEU A 85 -13.21 10.20 4.95
C LEU A 85 -13.22 11.72 4.82
N GLN A 86 -12.77 12.27 3.69
CA GLN A 86 -12.91 13.70 3.39
C GLN A 86 -14.40 14.11 3.44
N GLU A 87 -15.26 13.41 2.72
CA GLU A 87 -16.71 13.69 2.71
C GLU A 87 -17.34 13.46 4.10
N GLN A 88 -16.92 12.43 4.85
CA GLN A 88 -17.41 12.14 6.20
C GLN A 88 -17.11 13.28 7.17
N GLN A 89 -15.89 13.84 7.13
CA GLN A 89 -15.47 14.97 7.97
C GLN A 89 -16.31 16.23 7.75
N PHE A 90 -16.70 16.50 6.50
CA PHE A 90 -17.50 17.69 6.16
C PHE A 90 -19.00 17.51 6.41
N LEU A 91 -19.52 16.28 6.28
CA LEU A 91 -20.97 16.07 6.08
C LEU A 91 -21.70 15.44 7.26
N THR A 92 -21.06 14.65 8.11
CA THR A 92 -21.81 13.81 9.08
C THR A 92 -21.32 13.88 10.53
N LYS A 93 -22.29 13.90 11.46
CA LYS A 93 -22.09 13.65 12.90
C LYS A 93 -22.03 12.15 13.25
N LEU A 94 -22.12 11.27 12.24
CA LEU A 94 -22.17 9.83 12.48
C LEU A 94 -20.80 9.30 12.92
N PRO A 95 -20.73 8.44 13.94
CA PRO A 95 -19.47 7.86 14.36
C PRO A 95 -18.93 6.90 13.29
N LEU A 96 -17.61 6.84 13.11
CA LEU A 96 -16.94 5.90 12.19
C LEU A 96 -17.34 4.43 12.41
N LYS A 97 -17.76 4.10 13.64
CA LYS A 97 -18.30 2.79 14.02
C LYS A 97 -19.54 2.38 13.21
N ALA A 98 -20.32 3.34 12.70
CA ALA A 98 -21.46 3.06 11.82
C ALA A 98 -21.02 2.49 10.47
N PHE A 99 -19.84 2.87 9.97
CA PHE A 99 -19.28 2.42 8.70
C PHE A 99 -18.42 1.17 8.88
N PHE A 100 -17.77 1.03 10.05
CA PHE A 100 -16.89 -0.09 10.37
C PHE A 100 -17.36 -0.87 11.63
N PRO A 101 -18.50 -1.57 11.56
CA PRO A 101 -19.15 -2.16 12.73
C PRO A 101 -18.34 -3.31 13.36
N LEU A 102 -17.46 -3.97 12.60
CA LEU A 102 -16.75 -5.17 13.05
C LEU A 102 -15.48 -4.88 13.87
N HIS A 103 -15.01 -3.63 13.92
CA HIS A 103 -13.70 -3.30 14.47
C HIS A 103 -13.80 -2.55 15.80
N SER A 104 -12.81 -2.71 16.68
CA SER A 104 -12.81 -2.01 17.97
C SER A 104 -12.59 -0.50 17.77
N PRO A 105 -13.17 0.37 18.63
CA PRO A 105 -12.98 1.82 18.52
C PRO A 105 -11.52 2.26 18.57
N CYS A 106 -10.69 1.56 19.36
CA CYS A 106 -9.26 1.85 19.48
C CYS A 106 -8.51 1.63 18.16
N VAL A 107 -8.76 0.50 17.48
CA VAL A 107 -8.13 0.19 16.19
C VAL A 107 -8.60 1.17 15.12
N LEU A 108 -9.91 1.47 15.07
CA LEU A 108 -10.48 2.40 14.10
C LEU A 108 -9.89 3.81 14.23
N THR A 109 -9.84 4.32 15.46
CA THR A 109 -9.33 5.67 15.73
C THR A 109 -7.84 5.76 15.37
N ALA A 110 -7.06 4.73 15.64
CA ALA A 110 -5.64 4.71 15.32
C ALA A 110 -5.37 4.60 13.80
N LEU A 111 -6.14 3.79 13.07
CA LEU A 111 -5.94 3.57 11.64
C LEU A 111 -6.48 4.68 10.75
N LEU A 112 -7.68 5.19 11.05
CA LEU A 112 -8.37 6.18 10.21
C LEU A 112 -7.85 7.61 10.40
N LEU A 113 -6.97 7.83 11.39
CA LEU A 113 -6.24 9.09 11.54
C LEU A 113 -5.24 9.23 10.40
N HIS A 114 -5.41 10.22 9.52
CA HIS A 114 -4.52 10.40 8.38
C HIS A 114 -3.12 10.92 8.82
N PRO A 115 -2.00 10.36 8.33
CA PRO A 115 -0.66 10.75 8.78
C PRO A 115 -0.32 12.23 8.60
N SER A 116 -0.84 12.90 7.57
CA SER A 116 -0.60 14.35 7.37
C SER A 116 -1.22 15.22 8.46
N GLY A 117 -2.22 14.72 9.19
CA GLY A 117 -2.81 15.39 10.35
C GLY A 117 -2.02 15.18 11.64
N VAL A 118 -0.97 14.36 11.62
CA VAL A 118 -0.17 14.01 12.79
C VAL A 118 1.26 14.56 12.63
N PRO A 119 1.76 15.37 13.57
CA PRO A 119 3.15 15.83 13.55
C PRO A 119 4.14 14.65 13.48
N SER A 120 5.17 14.76 12.63
CA SER A 120 6.07 13.65 12.31
C SER A 120 6.85 13.08 13.51
N HIS A 121 7.15 13.91 14.52
CA HIS A 121 7.79 13.46 15.75
C HIS A 121 6.89 12.56 16.62
N ILE A 122 5.57 12.57 16.40
CA ILE A 122 4.58 11.73 17.10
C ILE A 122 4.43 10.37 16.41
N TRP A 123 4.74 10.26 15.12
CA TRP A 123 4.57 9.04 14.33
C TRP A 123 5.16 7.77 14.99
N PRO A 124 6.38 7.76 15.57
CA PRO A 124 6.92 6.54 16.19
C PRO A 124 6.03 6.03 17.34
N LYS A 125 5.51 6.94 18.17
CA LYS A 125 4.62 6.59 19.28
C LYS A 125 3.26 6.10 18.79
N HIS A 126 2.71 6.77 17.79
CA HIS A 126 1.45 6.37 17.15
C HIS A 126 1.54 4.97 16.53
N LEU A 127 2.58 4.75 15.73
CA LEU A 127 2.81 3.46 15.09
C LEU A 127 3.06 2.34 16.10
N PHE A 128 3.80 2.59 17.18
CA PHE A 128 3.96 1.59 18.23
C PHE A 128 2.60 1.19 18.84
N TYR A 129 1.77 2.17 19.19
CA TYR A 129 0.44 1.93 19.74
C TYR A 129 -0.47 1.17 18.75
N LEU A 130 -0.51 1.62 17.49
CA LEU A 130 -1.27 1.00 16.42
C LEU A 130 -0.86 -0.47 16.23
N SER A 131 0.43 -0.72 16.04
CA SER A 131 0.97 -2.06 15.80
C SER A 131 0.68 -3.00 16.97
N GLN A 132 0.81 -2.54 18.21
CA GLN A 132 0.50 -3.36 19.39
C GLN A 132 -1.00 -3.67 19.49
N THR A 133 -1.85 -2.67 19.24
CA THR A 133 -3.31 -2.83 19.32
C THR A 133 -3.79 -3.82 18.25
N LEU A 134 -3.28 -3.68 17.02
CA LEU A 134 -3.61 -4.58 15.92
C LEU A 134 -3.06 -5.99 16.17
N LYS A 135 -1.82 -6.11 16.66
CA LYS A 135 -1.20 -7.39 17.00
C LYS A 135 -2.01 -8.16 18.04
N ASN A 136 -2.40 -7.50 19.13
CA ASN A 136 -3.21 -8.13 20.16
C ASN A 136 -4.58 -8.55 19.62
N SER A 137 -5.21 -7.71 18.79
CA SER A 137 -6.48 -8.04 18.12
C SER A 137 -6.36 -9.30 17.27
N VAL A 138 -5.35 -9.36 16.39
CA VAL A 138 -5.13 -10.49 15.48
C VAL A 138 -4.77 -11.76 16.22
N GLN A 139 -3.86 -11.71 17.20
CA GLN A 139 -3.47 -12.88 18.00
C GLN A 139 -4.66 -13.44 18.80
N ASN A 140 -5.52 -12.58 19.34
CA ASN A 140 -6.74 -13.04 19.99
C ASN A 140 -7.68 -13.77 19.02
N MET A 141 -7.82 -13.27 17.80
CA MET A 141 -8.63 -13.94 16.75
C MET A 141 -8.02 -15.27 16.31
N GLU A 142 -6.69 -15.36 16.19
CA GLU A 142 -5.98 -16.61 15.90
C GLU A 142 -6.17 -17.66 17.00
N ASN A 143 -6.12 -17.24 18.27
CA ASN A 143 -6.30 -18.14 19.42
C ASN A 143 -7.68 -18.80 19.45
N ILE A 144 -8.72 -18.08 19.02
CA ILE A 144 -10.08 -18.62 18.87
C ILE A 144 -10.34 -19.20 17.47
N GLN A 145 -9.29 -19.37 16.65
CA GLN A 145 -9.34 -19.92 15.28
C GLN A 145 -10.29 -19.16 14.34
N SER A 146 -10.49 -17.86 14.57
CA SER A 146 -11.34 -16.99 13.77
C SER A 146 -10.58 -16.46 12.55
N HIS A 147 -10.57 -17.23 11.46
CA HIS A 147 -10.02 -16.77 10.17
C HIS A 147 -10.71 -15.51 9.68
N LYS A 148 -12.04 -15.41 9.88
CA LYS A 148 -12.81 -14.22 9.55
C LYS A 148 -12.28 -13.00 10.32
N GLY A 149 -12.06 -13.11 11.63
CA GLY A 149 -11.58 -12.00 12.45
C GLY A 149 -10.18 -11.51 12.05
N VAL A 150 -9.29 -12.42 11.66
CA VAL A 150 -7.97 -12.05 11.12
C VAL A 150 -8.12 -11.29 9.80
N PHE A 151 -8.95 -11.81 8.89
CA PHE A 151 -9.27 -11.14 7.63
C PHE A 151 -9.86 -9.75 7.86
N GLU A 152 -10.82 -9.59 8.78
CA GLU A 152 -11.42 -8.28 9.09
C GLU A 152 -10.38 -7.22 9.49
N ASN A 153 -9.39 -7.61 10.31
CA ASN A 153 -8.33 -6.69 10.73
C ASN A 153 -7.37 -6.35 9.59
N TRP A 154 -7.04 -7.33 8.73
CA TRP A 154 -6.22 -7.08 7.55
C TRP A 154 -6.95 -6.21 6.52
N PHE A 155 -8.22 -6.49 6.27
CA PHE A 155 -9.05 -5.74 5.33
C PHE A 155 -9.14 -4.26 5.75
N LEU A 156 -9.38 -3.97 7.03
CA LEU A 156 -9.31 -2.60 7.55
C LEU A 156 -7.93 -1.97 7.35
N LEU A 157 -6.85 -2.73 7.55
CA LEU A 157 -5.49 -2.26 7.34
C LEU A 157 -5.23 -1.91 5.86
N VAL A 158 -5.80 -2.68 4.92
CA VAL A 158 -5.76 -2.37 3.47
C VAL A 158 -6.44 -1.03 3.18
N HIS A 159 -7.62 -0.77 3.76
CA HIS A 159 -8.30 0.53 3.64
C HIS A 159 -7.43 1.70 4.15
N CYS A 160 -6.62 1.45 5.18
CA CYS A 160 -5.86 2.47 5.91
C CYS A 160 -4.33 2.26 5.79
N GLY A 161 -3.86 1.90 4.60
CA GLY A 161 -2.47 1.50 4.34
C GLY A 161 -1.42 2.60 4.53
N ASP A 162 -1.82 3.86 4.71
CA ASP A 162 -0.90 5.00 4.85
C ASP A 162 0.08 4.83 6.02
N TRP A 163 -0.40 4.32 7.16
CA TRP A 163 0.46 4.05 8.31
C TRP A 163 1.45 2.90 8.07
N VAL A 164 1.11 1.95 7.21
CA VAL A 164 2.02 0.86 6.81
C VAL A 164 3.18 1.45 6.01
N ASP A 165 2.90 2.40 5.12
CA ASP A 165 3.95 3.08 4.36
C ASP A 165 4.83 3.96 5.27
N ILE A 166 4.25 4.65 6.26
CA ILE A 166 5.05 5.38 7.27
C ILE A 166 5.88 4.42 8.11
N ALA A 167 5.36 3.24 8.46
CA ALA A 167 6.11 2.23 9.19
C ALA A 167 7.32 1.74 8.38
N ALA A 168 7.13 1.42 7.09
CA ALA A 168 8.23 1.04 6.20
C ALA A 168 9.29 2.14 6.08
N GLN A 169 8.87 3.40 5.95
CA GLN A 169 9.78 4.55 5.97
C GLN A 169 10.57 4.60 7.28
N GLN A 170 9.89 4.53 8.43
CA GLN A 170 10.52 4.64 9.74
C GLN A 170 11.51 3.51 10.05
N LEU A 171 11.26 2.29 9.57
CA LEU A 171 12.21 1.20 9.70
C LEU A 171 13.57 1.55 9.08
N ILE A 172 13.57 2.30 7.97
CA ILE A 172 14.80 2.69 7.28
C ILE A 172 15.38 3.98 7.84
N THR A 173 14.56 5.01 8.06
CA THR A 173 15.05 6.38 8.30
C THR A 173 15.28 6.71 9.77
N LEU A 174 14.65 6.00 10.72
CA LEU A 174 14.86 6.29 12.14
C LEU A 174 16.26 5.91 12.59
N GLN A 175 16.90 6.72 13.44
CA GLN A 175 18.24 6.40 13.96
C GLN A 175 18.23 5.26 14.98
N ILE A 176 17.12 5.08 15.69
CA ILE A 176 16.91 4.06 16.73
C ILE A 176 16.57 2.72 16.07
N GLN A 177 16.98 1.62 16.71
CA GLN A 177 16.65 0.25 16.29
C GLN A 177 15.15 0.07 16.03
N PRO A 178 14.76 -0.59 14.93
CA PRO A 178 13.36 -0.77 14.59
C PRO A 178 12.65 -1.67 15.62
N SER A 179 11.45 -1.27 16.02
CA SER A 179 10.63 -2.08 16.91
C SER A 179 10.12 -3.34 16.21
N ASP A 180 10.15 -4.47 16.91
CA ASP A 180 9.48 -5.73 16.54
C ASP A 180 8.03 -5.49 16.10
N SER A 181 7.35 -4.50 16.68
CA SER A 181 5.97 -4.13 16.36
C SER A 181 5.80 -3.59 14.94
N LEU A 182 6.78 -2.85 14.41
CA LEU A 182 6.74 -2.32 13.04
C LEU A 182 7.00 -3.44 12.02
N LEU A 183 7.97 -4.31 12.31
CA LEU A 183 8.25 -5.49 11.50
C LEU A 183 7.05 -6.44 11.46
N TRP A 184 6.38 -6.63 12.61
CA TRP A 184 5.13 -7.39 12.68
C TRP A 184 4.03 -6.78 11.81
N LEU A 185 3.87 -5.44 11.85
CA LEU A 185 2.86 -4.74 11.05
C LEU A 185 3.07 -4.96 9.55
N LEU A 186 4.30 -4.78 9.05
CA LEU A 186 4.62 -5.06 7.65
C LEU A 186 4.44 -6.53 7.28
N ALA A 187 4.92 -7.43 8.12
CA ALA A 187 4.76 -8.86 7.89
C ALA A 187 3.29 -9.28 7.81
N PHE A 188 2.43 -8.67 8.64
CA PHE A 188 0.99 -8.91 8.61
C PHE A 188 0.30 -8.27 7.40
N TYR A 189 0.71 -7.05 7.01
CA TYR A 189 0.14 -6.37 5.83
C TYR A 189 0.38 -7.15 4.53
N HIS A 190 1.62 -7.59 4.31
CA HIS A 190 2.01 -8.31 3.10
C HIS A 190 1.61 -9.78 3.12
N HIS A 191 1.49 -10.40 4.31
CA HIS A 191 1.10 -11.80 4.44
C HIS A 191 0.12 -12.03 5.60
N PRO A 192 -1.15 -11.64 5.45
CA PRO A 192 -2.15 -11.77 6.52
C PRO A 192 -2.42 -13.22 6.92
N ASN A 193 -2.26 -14.15 5.99
CA ASN A 193 -2.54 -15.57 6.19
C ASN A 193 -1.38 -16.33 6.87
N ASN A 194 -0.21 -15.70 7.03
CA ASN A 194 0.93 -16.34 7.69
C ASN A 194 0.61 -16.62 9.16
N LYS A 195 0.70 -17.89 9.54
CA LYS A 195 0.63 -18.30 10.96
C LYS A 195 1.80 -17.70 11.75
N ASN A 196 1.69 -17.66 13.08
CA ASN A 196 2.71 -17.07 13.96
C ASN A 196 4.14 -17.50 13.63
N GLN A 197 4.41 -18.78 13.39
CA GLN A 197 5.76 -19.25 13.03
C GLN A 197 6.26 -18.71 11.68
N GLN A 198 5.41 -18.71 10.64
CA GLN A 198 5.76 -18.16 9.32
C GLN A 198 5.98 -16.65 9.42
N ARG A 199 5.13 -15.95 10.17
CA ARG A 199 5.25 -14.50 10.38
C ARG A 199 6.51 -14.14 11.14
N THR A 200 6.93 -14.94 12.12
CA THR A 200 8.20 -14.72 12.83
C THR A 200 9.40 -14.89 11.91
N LYS A 201 9.39 -15.90 11.02
CA LYS A 201 10.45 -16.07 10.01
C LYS A 201 10.52 -14.86 9.07
N LEU A 202 9.36 -14.38 8.60
CA LEU A 202 9.29 -13.20 7.75
C LEU A 202 9.81 -11.94 8.46
N GLN A 203 9.44 -11.74 9.73
CA GLN A 203 9.94 -10.61 10.53
C GLN A 203 11.45 -10.66 10.70
N ALA A 204 12.03 -11.83 10.96
CA ALA A 204 13.47 -12.00 11.07
C ALA A 204 14.17 -11.67 9.74
N HIS A 205 13.59 -12.09 8.61
CA HIS A 205 14.13 -11.76 7.30
C HIS A 205 14.06 -10.26 6.99
N ALA A 206 12.89 -9.65 7.21
CA ALA A 206 12.70 -8.20 7.06
C ALA A 206 13.64 -7.39 7.97
N ARG A 207 13.92 -7.90 9.19
CA ARG A 207 14.89 -7.30 10.11
C ARG A 207 16.28 -7.26 9.50
N THR A 208 16.81 -8.41 9.09
CA THR A 208 18.15 -8.51 8.49
C THR A 208 18.31 -7.52 7.34
N VAL A 209 17.32 -7.45 6.44
CA VAL A 209 17.34 -6.52 5.32
C VAL A 209 17.28 -5.07 5.80
N SER A 210 16.38 -4.74 6.73
CA SER A 210 16.28 -3.39 7.27
C SER A 210 17.56 -2.93 7.99
N ASP A 211 18.21 -3.80 8.76
CA ASP A 211 19.44 -3.49 9.50
C ASP A 211 20.60 -3.21 8.54
N HIS A 212 20.69 -3.99 7.46
CA HIS A 212 21.68 -3.76 6.41
C HIS A 212 21.41 -2.45 5.67
N LEU A 213 20.16 -2.20 5.25
CA LEU A 213 19.78 -0.95 4.58
C LEU A 213 20.03 0.27 5.46
N ARG A 214 19.77 0.20 6.77
CA ARG A 214 20.08 1.27 7.72
C ARG A 214 21.58 1.51 7.88
N THR A 215 22.39 0.46 7.80
CA THR A 215 23.84 0.58 7.80
C THR A 215 24.30 1.34 6.55
N LEU A 216 23.80 0.96 5.38
CA LEU A 216 24.06 1.66 4.12
C LEU A 216 23.51 3.09 4.12
N PHE A 217 22.37 3.34 4.74
CA PHE A 217 21.74 4.66 4.83
C PHE A 217 22.66 5.71 5.46
N ARG A 218 23.59 5.27 6.33
CA ARG A 218 24.58 6.10 7.01
C ARG A 218 25.86 6.31 6.20
N CYS A 219 26.06 5.58 5.10
CA CYS A 219 27.22 5.73 4.23
C CYS A 219 27.14 7.04 3.43
N ALA A 220 28.26 7.74 3.30
CA ALA A 220 28.35 8.97 2.51
C ALA A 220 28.29 8.71 0.99
N ASP A 221 28.89 7.60 0.55
CA ASP A 221 28.89 7.15 -0.84
C ASP A 221 28.35 5.73 -0.94
N LEU A 222 27.20 5.61 -1.62
CA LEU A 222 26.54 4.34 -1.89
C LEU A 222 27.07 3.72 -3.19
N CYS A 223 27.33 2.41 -3.15
CA CYS A 223 27.64 1.61 -4.32
C CYS A 223 26.68 0.42 -4.46
N VAL A 224 26.35 0.05 -5.70
CA VAL A 224 25.43 -1.05 -6.02
C VAL A 224 25.94 -2.38 -5.44
N THR A 225 27.24 -2.63 -5.42
CA THR A 225 27.82 -3.87 -4.89
C THR A 225 27.54 -4.07 -3.40
N GLN A 226 27.48 -2.98 -2.63
CA GLN A 226 27.15 -3.02 -1.20
C GLN A 226 25.67 -3.38 -0.97
N LEU A 227 24.79 -2.98 -1.90
CA LEU A 227 23.38 -3.35 -1.88
C LEU A 227 23.14 -4.77 -2.41
N GLN A 228 23.96 -5.25 -3.34
CA GLN A 228 23.86 -6.62 -3.86
C GLN A 228 24.04 -7.67 -2.77
N MET A 229 24.89 -7.43 -1.77
CA MET A 229 24.97 -8.28 -0.58
C MET A 229 23.66 -8.28 0.22
N ALA A 230 22.96 -7.15 0.30
CA ALA A 230 21.65 -7.06 0.94
C ALA A 230 20.59 -7.89 0.19
N LEU A 231 20.63 -7.81 -1.15
CA LEU A 231 19.73 -8.50 -2.05
C LEU A 231 20.03 -10.00 -2.16
N SER A 232 21.28 -10.43 -2.00
CA SER A 232 21.64 -11.85 -2.00
C SER A 232 21.06 -12.59 -0.80
N PHE A 233 20.99 -11.93 0.38
CA PHE A 233 20.23 -12.47 1.52
C PHE A 233 18.74 -12.70 1.19
N CYS A 234 18.18 -11.97 0.22
CA CYS A 234 16.80 -12.11 -0.25
C CYS A 234 16.65 -13.24 -1.26
N ALA A 235 17.61 -13.39 -2.19
CA ALA A 235 17.56 -14.35 -3.31
C ALA A 235 17.67 -15.82 -2.88
N GLU A 236 18.34 -16.12 -1.77
CA GLU A 236 18.63 -17.50 -1.32
C GLU A 236 17.44 -18.20 -0.61
N ASN A 237 16.30 -17.53 -0.45
CA ASN A 237 15.21 -18.02 0.39
C ASN A 237 13.99 -18.49 -0.44
N PRO A 238 13.51 -19.74 -0.32
CA PRO A 238 12.36 -20.26 -1.08
C PRO A 238 11.01 -19.57 -0.77
N LEU A 239 10.98 -18.63 0.17
CA LEU A 239 9.87 -17.70 0.42
C LEU A 239 9.82 -16.50 -0.57
N HIS A 240 10.76 -16.43 -1.51
CA HIS A 240 11.06 -15.28 -2.38
C HIS A 240 9.84 -14.60 -3.01
N ILE A 241 8.95 -15.37 -3.66
CA ILE A 241 7.78 -14.83 -4.36
C ILE A 241 6.87 -14.06 -3.40
N HIS A 242 6.69 -14.59 -2.19
CA HIS A 242 5.84 -13.98 -1.19
C HIS A 242 6.54 -12.76 -0.55
N THR A 243 7.83 -12.82 -0.25
CA THR A 243 8.53 -11.71 0.43
C THR A 243 8.85 -10.48 -0.44
N THR A 244 8.67 -10.58 -1.75
CA THR A 244 9.11 -9.57 -2.73
C THR A 244 8.49 -8.19 -2.46
N ASN A 245 7.18 -8.10 -2.20
CA ASN A 245 6.50 -6.81 -2.02
C ASN A 245 6.97 -6.04 -0.77
N LEU A 246 7.17 -6.76 0.34
CA LEU A 246 7.69 -6.17 1.58
C LEU A 246 9.11 -5.63 1.37
N ILE A 247 9.96 -6.45 0.77
CA ILE A 247 11.36 -6.09 0.49
C ILE A 247 11.43 -4.92 -0.49
N ASN A 248 10.63 -4.94 -1.55
CA ASN A 248 10.52 -3.85 -2.51
C ASN A 248 10.09 -2.54 -1.85
N GLN A 249 9.14 -2.59 -0.91
CA GLN A 249 8.72 -1.41 -0.16
C GLN A 249 9.86 -0.85 0.71
N LEU A 250 10.63 -1.70 1.39
CA LEU A 250 11.79 -1.27 2.19
C LEU A 250 12.89 -0.66 1.31
N LEU A 251 13.21 -1.29 0.19
CA LEU A 251 14.21 -0.84 -0.77
C LEU A 251 13.80 0.49 -1.42
N LEU A 252 12.53 0.65 -1.78
CA LEU A 252 12.02 1.90 -2.34
C LEU A 252 12.16 3.06 -1.34
N ASN A 253 11.80 2.84 -0.07
CA ASN A 253 12.04 3.83 0.99
C ASN A 253 13.54 4.14 1.14
N PHE A 254 14.41 3.13 1.10
CA PHE A 254 15.86 3.33 1.14
C PHE A 254 16.38 4.17 -0.03
N LEU A 255 16.02 3.84 -1.26
CA LEU A 255 16.48 4.56 -2.46
C LEU A 255 16.04 6.02 -2.43
N VAL A 256 14.80 6.27 -2.02
CA VAL A 256 14.24 7.62 -2.03
C VAL A 256 14.83 8.50 -0.92
N PHE A 257 15.01 7.96 0.29
CA PHE A 257 15.42 8.75 1.45
C PHE A 257 16.93 8.76 1.71
N SER A 258 17.72 7.87 1.11
CA SER A 258 19.17 7.79 1.35
C SER A 258 19.97 8.87 0.62
N ASN A 259 21.10 9.25 1.21
CA ASN A 259 22.08 10.09 0.53
C ASN A 259 22.77 9.29 -0.58
N GLY A 260 22.38 9.55 -1.84
CA GLY A 260 22.96 8.89 -3.01
C GLY A 260 22.13 7.76 -3.59
N GLY A 261 20.90 7.52 -3.11
CA GLY A 261 20.01 6.50 -3.69
C GLY A 261 19.75 6.72 -5.19
N HIS A 262 19.60 7.98 -5.63
CA HIS A 262 19.53 8.34 -7.06
C HIS A 262 20.72 7.87 -7.90
N LYS A 263 21.92 7.70 -7.31
CA LYS A 263 23.12 7.23 -8.03
C LYS A 263 23.03 5.75 -8.40
N ILE A 264 22.33 4.96 -7.57
CA ILE A 264 22.23 3.49 -7.72
C ILE A 264 20.82 3.05 -8.15
N ALA A 265 19.84 3.95 -8.16
CA ALA A 265 18.43 3.66 -8.42
C ALA A 265 18.20 2.82 -9.69
N LYS A 266 18.90 3.16 -10.78
CA LYS A 266 18.82 2.45 -12.05
C LYS A 266 19.23 0.99 -11.93
N ASP A 267 20.41 0.72 -11.37
CA ASP A 267 20.95 -0.63 -11.24
C ASP A 267 20.11 -1.52 -10.31
N VAL A 268 19.42 -0.88 -9.36
CA VAL A 268 18.58 -1.55 -8.38
C VAL A 268 17.22 -1.91 -8.97
N ILE A 269 16.59 -1.02 -9.73
CA ILE A 269 15.36 -1.34 -10.48
C ILE A 269 15.59 -2.53 -11.41
N GLN A 270 16.68 -2.54 -12.18
CA GLN A 270 16.97 -3.63 -13.12
C GLN A 270 16.98 -5.02 -12.46
N LYS A 271 17.24 -5.06 -11.14
CA LYS A 271 17.26 -6.29 -10.35
C LYS A 271 15.95 -6.57 -9.62
N MET A 272 15.18 -5.54 -9.28
CA MET A 272 13.99 -5.66 -8.44
C MET A 272 12.67 -5.70 -9.19
N MET A 273 12.58 -4.94 -10.28
CA MET A 273 11.32 -4.66 -10.98
C MET A 273 11.40 -5.18 -12.40
N GLN A 274 10.30 -5.80 -12.83
CA GLN A 274 10.20 -6.45 -14.14
C GLN A 274 9.64 -5.51 -15.20
N GLY A 275 9.47 -4.21 -14.89
CA GLY A 275 8.79 -3.27 -15.78
C GLY A 275 7.29 -3.53 -15.87
N SER A 276 6.72 -4.20 -14.86
CA SER A 276 5.31 -4.58 -14.86
C SER A 276 4.40 -3.38 -14.58
N GLN A 277 3.11 -3.51 -14.93
CA GLN A 277 2.10 -2.51 -14.53
C GLN A 277 1.98 -2.38 -13.01
N GLU A 278 2.25 -3.45 -12.25
CA GLU A 278 2.26 -3.40 -10.78
C GLU A 278 3.41 -2.56 -10.23
N ASP A 279 4.59 -2.63 -10.83
CA ASP A 279 5.74 -1.80 -10.45
C ASP A 279 5.43 -0.30 -10.62
N LEU A 280 4.76 0.07 -11.72
CA LEU A 280 4.31 1.43 -11.98
C LEU A 280 3.26 1.89 -10.95
N ILE A 281 2.32 1.01 -10.57
CA ILE A 281 1.33 1.31 -9.54
C ILE A 281 2.02 1.54 -8.18
N VAL A 282 2.99 0.72 -7.81
CA VAL A 282 3.75 0.89 -6.56
C VAL A 282 4.47 2.23 -6.54
N LEU A 283 5.21 2.58 -7.60
CA LEU A 283 5.94 3.84 -7.67
C LEU A 283 5.02 5.07 -7.66
N SER A 284 3.93 5.02 -8.43
CA SER A 284 2.98 6.12 -8.52
C SER A 284 2.24 6.34 -7.19
N SER A 285 1.81 5.26 -6.53
CA SER A 285 1.21 5.32 -5.19
C SER A 285 2.19 5.90 -4.17
N PHE A 286 3.45 5.48 -4.24
CA PHE A 286 4.52 6.01 -3.38
C PHE A 286 4.75 7.50 -3.61
N GLN A 287 4.83 7.95 -4.86
CA GLN A 287 5.01 9.38 -5.19
C GLN A 287 3.82 10.21 -4.70
N GLN A 288 2.59 9.74 -4.94
CA GLN A 288 1.38 10.44 -4.50
C GLN A 288 1.36 10.60 -2.97
N ARG A 289 1.71 9.55 -2.23
CA ARG A 289 1.87 9.58 -0.77
C ARG A 289 2.86 10.67 -0.33
N LEU A 290 4.06 10.71 -0.92
CA LEU A 290 5.06 11.71 -0.53
C LEU A 290 4.57 13.14 -0.79
N LYS A 291 3.89 13.36 -1.93
CA LYS A 291 3.27 14.66 -2.25
C LYS A 291 2.22 15.02 -1.19
N TYR A 292 1.34 14.10 -0.85
CA TYR A 292 0.29 14.33 0.15
C TYR A 292 0.82 14.64 1.55
N PHE A 293 1.94 14.03 1.94
CA PHE A 293 2.53 14.23 3.26
C PHE A 293 3.54 15.37 3.30
N GLY A 294 3.80 16.05 2.17
CA GLY A 294 4.84 17.08 2.09
C GLY A 294 6.24 16.54 2.35
N LEU A 295 6.47 15.26 2.03
CA LEU A 295 7.75 14.55 2.26
C LEU A 295 8.67 14.53 1.04
N ILE A 296 8.26 15.15 -0.07
CA ILE A 296 9.00 15.14 -1.31
C ILE A 296 10.01 16.30 -1.33
N ASP A 297 11.29 15.97 -1.17
CA ASP A 297 12.39 16.91 -1.40
C ASP A 297 12.97 16.73 -2.81
N TYR A 298 13.91 17.60 -3.20
CA TYR A 298 14.55 17.55 -4.51
C TYR A 298 15.26 16.21 -4.78
N LYS A 299 15.87 15.58 -3.76
CA LYS A 299 16.58 14.30 -3.92
C LYS A 299 15.58 13.16 -4.13
N ALA A 300 14.53 13.13 -3.33
CA ALA A 300 13.44 12.18 -3.42
C ALA A 300 12.74 12.27 -4.78
N GLN A 301 12.42 13.48 -5.23
CA GLN A 301 11.85 13.71 -6.56
C GLN A 301 12.78 13.22 -7.66
N ARG A 302 14.07 13.58 -7.63
CA ARG A 302 15.06 13.13 -8.62
C ARG A 302 15.19 11.61 -8.65
N THR A 303 15.21 10.95 -7.51
CA THR A 303 15.21 9.48 -7.45
C THR A 303 13.95 8.94 -8.12
N LEU A 304 12.76 9.43 -7.75
CA LEU A 304 11.49 8.98 -8.33
C LEU A 304 11.43 9.16 -9.85
N ASP A 305 11.89 10.31 -10.37
CA ASP A 305 11.93 10.56 -11.81
C ASP A 305 12.80 9.53 -12.53
N LEU A 306 13.99 9.23 -12.00
CA LEU A 306 14.85 8.17 -12.53
C LEU A 306 14.20 6.79 -12.45
N LEU A 307 13.42 6.52 -11.40
CA LEU A 307 12.71 5.27 -11.25
C LEU A 307 11.60 5.13 -12.32
N PHE A 308 10.82 6.19 -12.55
CA PHE A 308 9.78 6.22 -13.60
C PHE A 308 10.37 6.12 -15.00
N ASP A 309 11.39 6.93 -15.30
CA ASP A 309 12.06 6.89 -16.60
C ASP A 309 12.57 5.49 -16.89
N HIS A 310 13.09 4.78 -15.89
CA HIS A 310 13.61 3.44 -16.14
C HIS A 310 12.49 2.43 -16.39
N LEU A 311 11.41 2.43 -15.60
CA LEU A 311 10.30 1.49 -15.82
C LEU A 311 9.55 1.74 -17.13
N GLN A 312 9.39 3.00 -17.55
CA GLN A 312 8.70 3.33 -18.81
C GLN A 312 9.56 3.04 -20.05
N ASN A 313 10.89 3.08 -19.92
CA ASN A 313 11.84 2.84 -21.01
C ASN A 313 12.47 1.45 -20.97
N GLN A 314 12.00 0.52 -20.13
CA GLN A 314 12.41 -0.88 -20.26
C GLN A 314 11.89 -1.41 -21.60
N PRO A 315 12.71 -2.15 -22.37
CA PRO A 315 12.26 -2.83 -23.57
C PRO A 315 11.36 -4.02 -23.17
N GLY A 316 10.13 -3.74 -22.77
CA GLY A 316 9.05 -4.73 -22.78
C GLY A 316 8.59 -4.91 -24.22
N ASP A 317 8.31 -6.16 -24.61
CA ASP A 317 7.78 -6.58 -25.90
C ASP A 317 6.96 -5.46 -26.57
N ARG A 318 7.56 -4.79 -27.56
CA ARG A 318 6.73 -4.15 -28.56
C ARG A 318 5.90 -5.29 -29.15
N PRO A 319 4.58 -5.14 -29.31
CA PRO A 319 3.84 -6.11 -30.11
C PRO A 319 4.61 -6.22 -31.42
N VAL A 320 5.09 -7.43 -31.71
CA VAL A 320 5.62 -7.74 -33.04
C VAL A 320 4.49 -7.34 -33.97
N GLU A 321 4.69 -6.27 -34.73
CA GLU A 321 3.84 -6.00 -35.87
C GLU A 321 3.87 -7.29 -36.68
N VAL A 322 2.78 -8.04 -36.64
CA VAL A 322 2.56 -9.12 -37.58
C VAL A 322 2.43 -8.40 -38.91
N ILE A 323 3.56 -8.26 -39.59
CA ILE A 323 3.60 -7.92 -41.00
C ILE A 323 2.88 -9.10 -41.66
N CYS A 324 1.59 -8.90 -41.96
CA CYS A 324 0.87 -9.76 -42.88
C CYS A 324 1.52 -9.56 -44.25
N ASP A 325 2.58 -10.32 -44.50
CA ASP A 325 3.08 -10.53 -45.85
C ASP A 325 1.97 -11.24 -46.63
N TYR A 326 1.26 -10.45 -47.44
CA TYR A 326 0.45 -10.94 -48.53
C TYR A 326 1.36 -11.74 -49.47
N ILE A 327 1.22 -13.07 -49.46
CA ILE A 327 1.74 -13.92 -50.52
C ILE A 327 0.70 -13.89 -51.66
N PRO A 328 1.12 -13.61 -52.91
CA PRO A 328 0.24 -13.40 -54.06
C PRO A 328 -0.55 -14.63 -54.50
#